data_AF-A0A804Q1W0-F1
#
_entry.id   AF-A0A804Q1W0-F1
#
_cell.length_a   1.000
_cell.length_b   1.000
_cell.length_c   1.000
_cell.angle_alpha   90.00
_cell.angle_beta   90.00
_cell.angle_gamma   90.00
#
_symmetry.space_group_name_H-M   'P 1'
#
loop_
_entity.id
_entity.type
_entity.pdbx_description
1 polymer ?
#
loop_
_entity_poly.entity_id
_entity_poly.type
_entity_poly.pdbx_seq_one_letter_code
_entity_poly.pdbx_strand_id
1 'polypeptide(L)'
;MVGGSALALHYANIIIVIEKLLRYPHLVGEEARDELYQMLPWSLKLALRRSLRARARSTAIYDTFLAHDWRETLQKMTLAWLAPMAHNTVRWQAERSFEFEQQQQQRVVSERSVLLLQTLYFTDREKTEATVCELLVGLNYICRYERQQNALLDCPSSLGLDDCVEWQVQ
;
A
#
# COMPACT_ATOMS: atom_id res chain seq x y z
N MET A 1 -22.53 -2.84 -5.18
CA MET A 1 -21.61 -3.76 -5.88
C MET A 1 -20.63 -2.91 -6.66
N VAL A 2 -19.34 -3.03 -6.33
CA VAL A 2 -18.27 -2.42 -7.10
C VAL A 2 -18.31 -2.95 -8.54
N GLY A 3 -18.06 -2.14 -9.57
CA GLY A 3 -17.93 -2.62 -10.95
C GLY A 3 -16.87 -3.73 -11.04
N GLY A 4 -17.33 -4.99 -11.13
CA GLY A 4 -16.80 -6.11 -10.32
C GLY A 4 -15.33 -6.48 -10.48
N SER A 5 -14.76 -6.44 -11.68
CA SER A 5 -13.36 -6.88 -11.89
C SER A 5 -12.36 -5.73 -11.92
N ALA A 6 -12.69 -4.61 -12.58
CA ALA A 6 -11.75 -3.53 -12.82
C ALA A 6 -11.30 -2.85 -11.51
N LEU A 7 -12.24 -2.56 -10.61
CA LEU A 7 -11.87 -1.93 -9.34
C LEU A 7 -11.20 -2.94 -8.38
N ALA A 8 -11.60 -4.22 -8.40
CA ALA A 8 -10.93 -5.26 -7.63
C ALA A 8 -9.45 -5.39 -8.06
N LEU A 9 -9.20 -5.41 -9.37
CA LEU A 9 -7.84 -5.40 -9.93
C LEU A 9 -7.07 -4.14 -9.55
N HIS A 10 -7.73 -2.97 -9.59
CA HIS A 10 -7.12 -1.71 -9.21
C HIS A 10 -6.66 -1.72 -7.74
N TYR A 11 -7.52 -2.15 -6.82
CA TYR A 11 -7.14 -2.30 -5.41
C TYR A 11 -6.07 -3.36 -5.20
N ALA A 12 -6.14 -4.48 -5.93
CA ALA A 12 -5.10 -5.51 -5.89
C ALA A 12 -3.73 -4.94 -6.25
N ASN A 13 -3.64 -4.14 -7.32
CA ASN A 13 -2.39 -3.51 -7.73
C ASN A 13 -1.85 -2.56 -6.66
N ILE A 14 -2.72 -1.73 -6.04
CA ILE A 14 -2.33 -0.85 -4.93
C ILE A 14 -1.78 -1.67 -3.75
N ILE A 15 -2.46 -2.75 -3.36
CA ILE A 15 -2.04 -3.62 -2.25
C ILE A 15 -0.68 -4.26 -2.54
N ILE A 16 -0.44 -4.75 -3.76
CA ILE A 16 0.84 -5.35 -4.16
C ILE A 16 1.97 -4.33 -4.14
N VAL A 17 1.71 -3.08 -4.56
CA VAL A 17 2.71 -2.01 -4.43
C VAL A 17 3.01 -1.75 -2.96
N ILE A 18 1.99 -1.61 -2.10
CA ILE A 18 2.18 -1.41 -0.65
C ILE A 18 2.96 -2.57 -0.03
N GLU A 19 2.66 -3.83 -0.37
CA GLU A 19 3.39 -5.01 0.09
C GLU A 19 4.89 -4.91 -0.23
N LYS A 20 5.23 -4.52 -1.46
CA LYS A 20 6.64 -4.32 -1.88
C LYS A 20 7.31 -3.20 -1.09
N LEU A 21 6.63 -2.07 -0.88
CA LEU A 21 7.16 -0.94 -0.12
C LEU A 21 7.34 -1.28 1.37
N LEU A 22 6.44 -2.06 1.97
CA LEU A 22 6.58 -2.54 3.36
C LEU A 22 7.75 -3.50 3.55
N ARG A 23 8.20 -4.16 2.48
CA ARG A 23 9.39 -5.03 2.51
C ARG A 23 10.68 -4.22 2.52
N TYR A 24 10.71 -3.09 1.81
CA TYR A 24 11.87 -2.21 1.68
C TYR A 24 11.54 -0.72 1.92
N PRO A 25 11.03 -0.35 3.12
CA PRO A 25 10.61 1.02 3.42
C PRO A 25 11.74 2.06 3.25
N HIS A 26 12.99 1.65 3.50
CA HIS A 26 14.18 2.50 3.35
C HIS A 26 14.52 2.83 1.90
N LEU A 27 13.98 2.08 0.93
CA LEU A 27 14.12 2.34 -0.51
C LEU A 27 12.96 3.18 -1.06
N VAL A 28 12.01 3.58 -0.22
CA VAL A 28 10.84 4.36 -0.63
C VAL A 28 11.26 5.82 -0.82
N GLY A 29 11.73 6.11 -2.04
CA GLY A 29 12.00 7.46 -2.53
C GLY A 29 10.72 8.27 -2.76
N GLU A 30 10.89 9.55 -3.10
CA GLU A 30 9.76 10.44 -3.41
C GLU A 30 8.99 9.95 -4.65
N GLU A 31 9.69 9.50 -5.68
CA GLU A 31 9.09 8.96 -6.91
C GLU A 31 8.11 7.80 -6.61
N ALA A 32 8.55 6.81 -5.81
CA ALA A 32 7.70 5.67 -5.47
C ALA A 32 6.46 6.06 -4.64
N ARG A 33 6.59 7.10 -3.80
CA ARG A 33 5.44 7.65 -3.06
C ARG A 33 4.47 8.36 -3.99
N ASP A 34 4.98 9.13 -4.94
CA ASP A 34 4.18 9.88 -5.90
C ASP A 34 3.46 8.93 -6.85
N GLU A 35 4.14 7.90 -7.38
CA GLU A 35 3.52 6.84 -8.16
C GLU A 35 2.39 6.14 -7.40
N LEU A 36 2.65 5.72 -6.16
CA LEU A 36 1.63 5.11 -5.31
C LEU A 36 0.45 6.06 -5.09
N TYR A 37 0.73 7.34 -4.82
CA TYR A 37 -0.32 8.33 -4.64
C TYR A 37 -1.13 8.54 -5.93
N GLN A 38 -0.49 8.57 -7.10
CA GLN A 38 -1.18 8.71 -8.38
C GLN A 38 -2.09 7.52 -8.67
N MET A 39 -1.69 6.31 -8.27
CA MET A 39 -2.51 5.11 -8.39
C MET A 39 -3.77 5.13 -7.53
N LEU A 40 -3.87 5.98 -6.48
CA LEU A 40 -5.03 5.94 -5.58
C LEU A 40 -6.29 6.51 -6.25
N PRO A 41 -7.46 5.85 -6.11
CA PRO A 41 -8.73 6.44 -6.53
C PRO A 41 -9.05 7.67 -5.67
N TRP A 42 -9.86 8.58 -6.22
CA TRP A 42 -10.18 9.85 -5.58
C TRP A 42 -10.73 9.70 -4.15
N SER A 43 -11.60 8.72 -3.91
CA SER A 43 -12.17 8.46 -2.58
C SER A 43 -11.08 8.10 -1.56
N LEU A 44 -10.14 7.25 -1.96
CA LEU A 44 -9.01 6.84 -1.13
C LEU A 44 -8.02 7.98 -0.90
N LYS A 45 -7.74 8.83 -1.91
CA LYS A 45 -6.94 10.06 -1.74
C LYS A 45 -7.56 10.97 -0.67
N LEU A 46 -8.88 11.14 -0.70
CA LEU A 46 -9.60 11.97 0.26
C LEU A 46 -9.58 11.38 1.67
N ALA A 47 -9.79 10.07 1.81
CA ALA A 47 -9.70 9.35 3.08
C ALA A 47 -8.28 9.44 3.68
N LEU A 48 -7.26 9.24 2.85
CA LEU A 48 -5.86 9.35 3.25
C LEU A 48 -5.53 10.77 3.73
N ARG A 49 -5.92 11.80 2.96
CA ARG A 49 -5.72 13.21 3.34
C ARG A 49 -6.35 13.53 4.70
N ARG A 50 -7.59 13.07 4.94
CA ARG A 50 -8.26 13.26 6.23
C ARG A 50 -7.50 12.57 7.38
N SER A 51 -7.08 11.32 7.16
CA SER A 51 -6.37 10.52 8.16
C SER A 51 -4.99 11.10 8.51
N LEU A 52 -4.23 11.54 7.50
CA LEU A 52 -2.94 12.19 7.70
C LEU A 52 -3.08 13.53 8.40
N ARG A 53 -4.07 14.37 8.05
CA ARG A 53 -4.34 15.64 8.75
C ARG A 53 -4.71 15.43 10.21
N ALA A 54 -5.50 14.40 10.51
CA ALA A 54 -5.86 14.06 11.88
C ALA A 54 -4.61 13.67 12.70
N ARG A 55 -3.68 12.91 12.11
CA ARG A 55 -2.43 12.47 12.78
C ARG A 55 -1.35 13.55 12.86
N ALA A 56 -1.23 14.42 11.86
CA ALA A 56 -0.23 15.50 11.84
C ALA A 56 -0.36 16.42 13.06
N ARG A 57 -1.58 16.60 13.58
CA ARG A 57 -1.85 17.36 14.81
C ARG A 57 -1.29 16.72 16.08
N SER A 58 -0.81 15.48 16.02
CA SER A 58 -0.44 14.67 17.17
C SER A 58 1.06 14.30 17.23
N THR A 59 1.85 14.56 16.20
CA THR A 59 3.21 13.97 16.10
C THR A 59 4.25 15.00 15.69
N ALA A 60 4.99 15.56 16.67
CA ALA A 60 6.21 16.33 16.42
C ALA A 60 7.45 15.42 16.32
N ILE A 61 7.43 14.27 17.00
CA ILE A 61 8.55 13.30 17.04
C ILE A 61 8.01 11.92 16.71
N TYR A 62 8.67 11.21 15.79
CA TYR A 62 8.34 9.83 15.44
C TYR A 62 8.98 8.89 16.46
N ASP A 63 8.16 8.06 17.09
CA ASP A 63 8.53 7.11 18.14
C ASP A 63 8.94 5.78 17.51
N THR A 64 10.12 5.29 17.90
CA THR A 64 10.68 3.99 17.50
C THR A 64 9.76 2.83 17.85
N PHE A 65 9.17 2.82 19.06
CA PHE A 65 8.28 1.75 19.48
C PHE A 65 7.02 1.72 18.62
N LEU A 66 6.44 2.91 18.37
CA LEU A 66 5.28 3.04 17.50
C LEU A 66 5.61 2.63 16.06
N ALA A 67 6.77 3.01 15.53
CA ALA A 67 7.19 2.61 14.18
C ALA A 67 7.35 1.09 14.06
N HIS A 68 7.93 0.44 15.07
CA HIS A 68 8.05 -1.01 15.11
C HIS A 68 6.68 -1.71 15.20
N ASP A 69 5.80 -1.23 16.07
CA ASP A 69 4.43 -1.77 16.22
C ASP A 69 3.61 -1.63 14.92
N TRP A 70 3.71 -0.48 14.25
CA TRP A 70 3.14 -0.31 12.91
C TRP A 70 3.75 -1.29 11.93
N ARG A 71 5.08 -1.47 11.92
CA ARG A 71 5.73 -2.38 10.97
C ARG A 71 5.22 -3.82 11.14
N GLU A 72 5.16 -4.31 12.36
CA GLU A 72 4.67 -5.65 12.67
C GLU A 72 3.18 -5.80 12.31
N THR A 73 2.36 -4.84 12.72
CA THR A 73 0.91 -4.84 12.44
C THR A 73 0.62 -4.81 10.95
N LEU A 74 1.28 -3.92 10.21
CA LEU A 74 1.11 -3.80 8.76
C LEU A 74 1.61 -5.03 8.02
N GLN A 75 2.75 -5.59 8.41
CA GLN A 75 3.26 -6.83 7.82
C GLN A 75 2.31 -7.99 8.09
N LYS A 76 1.80 -8.12 9.32
CA LYS A 76 0.81 -9.13 9.66
C LYS A 76 -0.48 -8.95 8.85
N MET A 77 -1.04 -7.75 8.78
CA MET A 77 -2.27 -7.47 8.01
C MET A 77 -2.09 -7.73 6.51
N THR A 78 -0.99 -7.24 5.93
CA THR A 78 -0.71 -7.42 4.51
C THR A 78 -0.41 -8.87 4.16
N LEU A 79 0.50 -9.53 4.88
CA LEU A 79 0.92 -10.90 4.59
C LEU A 79 -0.16 -11.94 4.91
N ALA A 80 -0.97 -11.74 5.95
CA ALA A 80 -1.91 -12.78 6.39
C ALA A 80 -3.07 -13.01 5.42
N TRP A 81 -3.59 -11.96 4.77
CA TRP A 81 -4.78 -12.12 3.93
C TRP A 81 -4.87 -11.17 2.73
N LEU A 82 -4.43 -9.91 2.86
CA LEU A 82 -4.56 -8.92 1.77
C LEU A 82 -3.67 -9.25 0.57
N ALA A 83 -2.39 -9.54 0.80
CA ALA A 83 -1.45 -9.86 -0.26
C ALA A 83 -1.86 -11.14 -1.01
N PRO A 84 -2.16 -12.28 -0.33
CA PRO A 84 -2.69 -13.45 -1.03
C PRO A 84 -3.91 -13.16 -1.90
N MET A 85 -4.89 -12.40 -1.39
CA MET A 85 -6.08 -12.05 -2.17
C MET A 85 -5.78 -11.12 -3.34
N ALA A 86 -4.88 -10.16 -3.17
CA ALA A 86 -4.46 -9.25 -4.23
C ALA A 86 -3.73 -10.00 -5.36
N HIS A 87 -2.76 -10.86 -5.01
CA HIS A 87 -2.06 -11.71 -5.99
C HIS A 87 -3.02 -12.64 -6.72
N ASN A 88 -3.97 -13.26 -6.00
CA ASN A 88 -5.02 -14.07 -6.60
C ASN A 88 -5.91 -13.26 -7.55
N THR A 89 -6.22 -12.00 -7.22
CA THR A 89 -7.03 -11.12 -8.10
C THR A 89 -6.31 -10.83 -9.41
N VAL A 90 -5.02 -10.50 -9.36
CA VAL A 90 -4.19 -10.26 -10.55
C VAL A 90 -4.06 -11.54 -11.38
N ARG A 91 -3.78 -12.68 -10.73
CA ARG A 91 -3.66 -13.97 -11.40
C ARG A 91 -4.97 -14.40 -12.05
N TRP A 92 -6.08 -14.28 -11.34
CA TRP A 92 -7.42 -14.61 -11.87
C TRP A 92 -7.74 -13.77 -13.11
N GLN A 93 -7.44 -12.47 -13.08
CA GLN A 93 -7.66 -11.60 -14.23
C GLN A 93 -6.76 -12.00 -15.41
N ALA A 94 -5.49 -12.33 -15.16
CA ALA A 94 -4.56 -12.80 -16.18
C ALA A 94 -5.02 -14.14 -16.80
N GLU A 95 -5.43 -15.11 -15.97
CA GLU A 95 -5.99 -16.40 -16.41
C GLU A 95 -7.17 -16.19 -17.36
N ARG A 96 -8.06 -15.22 -17.10
CA ARG A 96 -9.18 -14.91 -18.00
C ARG A 96 -8.77 -14.27 -19.32
N SER A 97 -7.76 -13.41 -19.31
CA SER A 97 -7.18 -12.85 -20.54
C SER A 97 -6.51 -13.95 -21.37
N PHE A 98 -5.75 -14.84 -20.73
CA PHE A 98 -5.12 -15.97 -21.40
C PHE A 98 -6.11 -17.03 -21.86
N GLU A 99 -7.18 -17.33 -21.11
CA GLU A 99 -8.22 -18.27 -21.53
C GLU A 99 -8.97 -17.77 -22.77
N PHE A 100 -9.20 -16.46 -22.87
CA PHE A 100 -9.77 -15.85 -24.08
C PHE A 100 -8.85 -16.04 -25.29
N GLU A 101 -7.53 -15.86 -25.11
CA GLU A 101 -6.52 -16.11 -26.14
C GLU A 101 -6.34 -17.62 -26.44
N GLN A 102 -6.36 -18.50 -25.43
CA GLN A 102 -6.23 -19.96 -25.57
C GLN A 102 -7.48 -20.63 -26.12
N GLN A 103 -8.69 -20.06 -25.94
CA GLN A 103 -9.86 -20.52 -26.71
C GLN A 103 -9.63 -20.36 -28.22
N GLN A 104 -8.72 -19.47 -28.63
CA GLN A 104 -8.27 -19.36 -30.01
C GLN A 104 -7.11 -20.31 -30.35
N GLN A 105 -6.29 -20.73 -29.37
CA GLN A 105 -5.13 -21.61 -29.55
C GLN A 105 -5.11 -22.77 -28.53
N GLN A 106 -5.47 -23.96 -29.02
CA GLN A 106 -5.48 -25.30 -28.39
C GLN A 106 -4.86 -25.42 -26.97
N ARG A 107 -5.78 -25.51 -25.99
CA ARG A 107 -5.73 -25.96 -24.58
C ARG A 107 -4.40 -26.50 -24.01
N VAL A 108 -3.80 -25.75 -23.08
CA VAL A 108 -3.07 -26.30 -21.93
C VAL A 108 -3.69 -25.72 -20.66
N VAL A 109 -4.36 -26.56 -19.87
CA VAL A 109 -5.05 -26.16 -18.63
C VAL A 109 -4.01 -25.78 -17.57
N SER A 110 -4.14 -24.61 -16.95
CA SER A 110 -3.35 -24.21 -15.78
C SER A 110 -3.70 -25.10 -14.58
N GLU A 111 -2.71 -25.71 -13.92
CA GLU A 111 -2.93 -26.76 -12.90
C GLU A 111 -3.63 -26.28 -11.61
N ARG A 112 -3.86 -24.98 -11.39
CA ARG A 112 -4.67 -24.47 -10.26
C ARG A 112 -5.35 -23.15 -10.63
N SER A 113 -6.58 -23.21 -11.11
CA SER A 113 -7.37 -22.00 -11.36
C SER A 113 -7.69 -21.28 -10.05
N VAL A 114 -7.60 -19.95 -10.08
CA VAL A 114 -7.97 -19.11 -8.93
C VAL A 114 -9.50 -18.98 -8.86
N LEU A 115 -10.09 -19.22 -7.69
CA LEU A 115 -11.53 -19.03 -7.48
C LEU A 115 -11.84 -17.55 -7.19
N LEU A 116 -12.98 -17.05 -7.67
CA LEU A 116 -13.45 -15.69 -7.40
C LEU A 116 -13.47 -15.32 -5.90
N LEU A 117 -13.83 -16.27 -5.03
CA LEU A 117 -13.87 -16.05 -3.58
C LEU A 117 -12.47 -15.83 -2.96
N GLN A 118 -11.41 -16.29 -3.63
CA GLN A 118 -10.03 -16.08 -3.21
C GLN A 118 -9.47 -14.72 -3.65
N THR A 119 -10.28 -13.90 -4.32
CA THR A 119 -9.92 -12.58 -4.86
C THR A 119 -10.65 -11.46 -4.13
N LEU A 120 -10.29 -10.21 -4.41
CA LEU A 120 -10.97 -9.01 -3.93
C LEU A 120 -12.31 -8.73 -4.64
N TYR A 121 -12.80 -9.65 -5.49
CA TYR A 121 -14.03 -9.45 -6.26
C TYR A 121 -15.26 -9.23 -5.37
N PHE A 122 -15.36 -9.96 -4.25
CA PHE A 122 -16.49 -9.86 -3.32
C PHE A 122 -16.20 -9.01 -2.09
N THR A 123 -15.02 -8.38 -1.98
CA THR A 123 -14.73 -7.52 -0.83
C THR A 123 -15.57 -6.25 -0.85
N ASP A 124 -16.03 -5.86 0.34
CA ASP A 124 -16.72 -4.60 0.55
C ASP A 124 -15.79 -3.42 0.28
N ARG A 125 -16.25 -2.48 -0.55
CA ARG A 125 -15.43 -1.34 -0.98
C ARG A 125 -14.97 -0.47 0.17
N GLU A 126 -15.88 -0.16 1.09
CA GLU A 126 -15.60 0.75 2.20
C GLU A 126 -14.62 0.09 3.18
N LYS A 127 -14.79 -1.20 3.46
CA LYS A 127 -13.84 -1.97 4.27
C LYS A 127 -12.47 -2.06 3.61
N THR A 128 -12.41 -2.31 2.30
CA THR A 128 -11.14 -2.35 1.56
C THR A 128 -10.46 -0.97 1.58
N GLU A 129 -11.19 0.10 1.29
CA GLU A 129 -10.64 1.46 1.33
C GLU A 129 -10.17 1.87 2.73
N ALA A 130 -10.91 1.53 3.78
CA ALA A 130 -10.50 1.77 5.16
C ALA A 130 -9.21 1.02 5.51
N THR A 131 -9.12 -0.26 5.15
CA THR A 131 -7.93 -1.09 5.39
C THR A 131 -6.74 -0.55 4.61
N VAL A 132 -6.90 -0.25 3.32
CA VAL A 132 -5.81 0.31 2.49
C VAL A 132 -5.39 1.68 3.01
N CYS A 133 -6.33 2.51 3.48
CA CYS A 133 -6.01 3.79 4.09
C CYS A 133 -5.15 3.62 5.35
N GLU A 134 -5.50 2.69 6.23
CA GLU A 134 -4.69 2.36 7.42
C GLU A 134 -3.28 1.91 7.03
N LEU A 135 -3.16 1.06 6.00
CA LEU A 135 -1.86 0.63 5.48
C LEU A 135 -1.01 1.81 5.00
N LEU A 136 -1.60 2.72 4.23
CA LEU A 136 -0.90 3.89 3.68
C LEU A 136 -0.46 4.86 4.78
N VAL A 137 -1.30 5.04 5.80
CA VAL A 137 -1.00 5.91 6.94
C VAL A 137 0.11 5.31 7.81
N GLY A 138 0.09 3.99 8.04
CA GLY A 138 1.18 3.28 8.72
C GLY A 138 2.48 3.29 7.92
N LEU A 139 2.43 3.04 6.61
CA LEU A 139 3.59 3.12 5.71
C LEU A 139 4.20 4.52 5.71
N ASN A 140 3.36 5.57 5.63
CA ASN A 140 3.83 6.95 5.70
C ASN A 140 4.59 7.22 7.00
N TYR A 141 4.10 6.72 8.13
CA TYR A 141 4.77 6.85 9.42
C TYR A 141 6.14 6.16 9.43
N ILE A 142 6.21 4.91 8.95
CA ILE A 142 7.46 4.13 8.89
C ILE A 142 8.49 4.83 7.98
N CYS A 143 8.09 5.24 6.77
CA CYS A 143 9.00 5.92 5.84
C CYS A 143 9.54 7.24 6.41
N ARG A 144 8.72 8.01 7.14
CA ARG A 144 9.18 9.25 7.80
C ARG A 144 10.11 8.96 8.97
N TYR A 145 9.80 7.95 9.78
CA TYR A 145 10.67 7.51 10.87
C TYR A 145 12.05 7.07 10.35
N GLU A 146 12.10 6.23 9.32
CA GLU A 146 13.37 5.75 8.74
C GLU A 146 14.17 6.90 8.13
N ARG A 147 13.51 7.85 7.45
CA ARG A 147 14.17 9.05 6.92
C ARG A 147 14.76 9.92 8.03
N GLN A 148 14.04 10.09 9.14
CA GLN A 148 14.53 10.81 10.32
C GLN A 148 15.76 10.12 10.93
N GLN A 149 15.72 8.79 11.08
CA GLN A 149 16.84 8.01 11.61
C GLN A 149 18.07 8.09 10.70
N ASN A 150 17.90 7.96 9.39
CA ASN A 150 19.00 8.09 8.44
C ASN A 150 19.63 9.49 8.48
N ALA A 151 18.81 10.55 8.53
CA ALA A 151 19.30 11.92 8.66
C ALA A 151 20.10 12.16 9.95
N LEU A 152 19.70 11.52 11.06
CA LEU A 152 20.45 11.60 12.33
C LEU A 152 21.80 10.87 12.28
N LEU A 153 21.88 9.76 11.53
CA LEU A 153 23.12 9.00 11.34
C LEU A 153 24.09 9.71 10.39
N ASP A 154 23.56 10.37 9.36
CA ASP A 154 24.36 11.10 8.37
C ASP A 154 24.82 12.48 8.88
N CYS A 155 24.20 13.02 9.93
CA CYS A 155 24.54 14.34 10.48
C CYS A 155 25.92 14.31 11.16
N PRO A 156 26.97 14.95 10.57
CA PRO A 156 28.27 15.07 11.22
C PRO A 156 28.16 16.18 12.26
N SER A 157 27.56 15.87 13.42
CA SER A 157 27.52 16.68 14.65
C SER A 157 27.69 18.21 14.44
N SER A 158 26.83 18.84 13.65
CA SER A 158 26.80 20.30 13.48
C SER A 158 25.62 20.71 12.59
N LEU A 159 24.79 21.62 13.11
CA LEU A 159 23.70 22.39 12.48
C LEU A 159 22.28 21.82 12.58
N GLY A 160 21.56 22.40 13.55
CA GLY A 160 20.20 22.91 13.38
C GLY A 160 19.11 21.90 13.00
N LEU A 161 18.53 21.26 14.01
CA LEU A 161 17.36 20.38 13.92
C LEU A 161 16.06 21.07 13.43
N ASP A 162 16.12 22.32 12.96
CA ASP A 162 14.95 23.19 12.75
C ASP A 162 14.37 23.11 11.32
N ASP A 163 15.17 22.72 10.31
CA ASP A 163 14.71 22.72 8.90
C ASP A 163 13.81 21.53 8.53
N CYS A 164 13.62 20.53 9.40
CA CYS A 164 12.82 19.34 9.05
C CYS A 164 11.30 19.57 9.11
N VAL A 165 10.85 20.67 9.71
CA VAL A 165 9.42 20.91 10.02
C VAL A 165 8.67 21.61 8.88
N GLU A 166 9.36 22.24 7.92
CA GLU A 166 8.68 23.12 6.94
C GLU A 166 7.76 22.41 5.93
N TRP A 167 7.90 21.09 5.73
CA TRP A 167 7.11 20.36 4.73
C TRP A 167 5.74 19.85 5.19
N GLN A 168 5.19 20.31 6.33
CA GLN A 168 3.85 19.86 6.78
C GLN A 168 2.66 20.65 6.22
N VAL A 169 2.85 21.71 5.41
CA VAL A 169 1.72 22.45 4.83
C VAL A 169 1.97 22.85 3.37
N GLN A 170 1.60 21.98 2.44
CA GLN A 170 1.20 22.34 1.08
C GLN A 170 0.17 21.32 0.56
#